data_AF-A0A3N2R159-F1
#
_entry.id   AF-A0A3N2R159-F1
#
_cell.length_a   1.000
_cell.length_b   1.000
_cell.length_c   1.000
_cell.angle_alpha   90.00
_cell.angle_beta   90.00
_cell.angle_gamma   90.00
#
_symmetry.space_group_name_H-M   'P 1'
#
loop_
_entity.id
_entity.type
_entity.pdbx_description
1 polymer ?
#
loop_
_entity_poly.entity_id
_entity_poly.type
_entity_poly.pdbx_seq_one_letter_code
_entity_poly.pdbx_strand_id
1 'polypeptide(L)'
;MTWPVVLFLALQGVFFLAWVWLAFHTLFRLRAMAAARSGRVFPGPAHMLTSVSDWIRDPAEAERRRLLVSTTAVLLGLSAVSAIT
;
A
#
# COMPACT_ATOMS: atom_id res chain seq x y z
N MET A 1 5.45 15.58 28.00
CA MET A 1 5.72 14.73 26.82
C MET A 1 7.12 14.18 26.96
N THR A 2 7.28 12.88 27.09
CA THR A 2 8.59 12.24 27.12
C THR A 2 9.13 12.22 25.68
N TRP A 3 10.29 12.83 25.45
CA TRP A 3 10.96 12.88 24.14
C TRP A 3 11.01 11.53 23.36
N PRO A 4 11.16 10.36 24.02
CA PRO A 4 11.11 9.06 23.36
C PRO A 4 9.78 8.77 22.64
N VAL A 5 8.66 9.19 23.22
CA VAL A 5 7.32 8.97 22.63
C VAL A 5 7.15 9.80 21.36
N VAL A 6 7.63 11.05 21.37
CA VAL A 6 7.61 11.93 20.19
C VAL A 6 8.46 11.34 19.05
N LEU A 7 9.65 10.81 19.37
CA LEU A 7 10.52 10.18 18.38
C LEU A 7 9.86 8.92 17.76
N PHE A 8 9.20 8.11 18.59
CA PHE A 8 8.48 6.92 18.14
C PHE A 8 7.31 7.28 17.20
N LEU A 9 6.48 8.25 17.58
CA LEU A 9 5.39 8.76 16.75
C LEU A 9 5.88 9.37 15.43
N ALA A 10 6.99 10.11 15.46
CA ALA A 10 7.61 10.66 14.26
C ALA A 10 8.07 9.53 13.31
N LEU A 11 8.73 8.50 13.84
CA LEU A 11 9.16 7.34 13.05
C LEU A 11 7.97 6.60 12.45
N GLN A 12 6.92 6.35 13.24
CA GLN A 12 5.68 5.75 12.77
C GLN A 12 5.03 6.59 11.67
N GLY A 13 5.02 7.91 11.81
CA GLY A 13 4.55 8.85 10.79
C GLY A 13 5.32 8.75 9.47
N VAL A 14 6.65 8.60 9.52
CA VAL A 14 7.49 8.39 8.32
C VAL A 14 7.16 7.07 7.64
N PHE A 15 7.03 5.98 8.40
CA PHE A 15 6.60 4.69 7.85
C PHE A 15 5.20 4.75 7.25
N PHE A 16 4.29 5.51 7.88
CA PHE A 16 2.95 5.74 7.37
C PHE A 16 2.97 6.50 6.05
N LEU A 17 3.75 7.57 5.93
CA LEU A 17 3.93 8.32 4.69
C LEU A 17 4.52 7.44 3.56
N ALA A 18 5.54 6.65 3.87
CA ALA A 18 6.14 5.71 2.93
C ALA A 18 5.11 4.67 2.44
N TRP A 19 4.30 4.14 3.35
CA TRP A 19 3.21 3.23 3.02
C TRP A 19 2.13 3.89 2.17
N VAL A 20 1.68 5.10 2.53
CA VAL A 20 0.68 5.87 1.78
C VAL A 20 1.15 6.10 0.35
N TRP A 21 2.40 6.53 0.17
CA TRP A 21 3.01 6.68 -1.15
C TRP A 21 2.95 5.38 -1.96
N LEU A 22 3.34 4.27 -1.34
CA LEU A 22 3.36 2.96 -1.99
C LEU A 22 1.95 2.45 -2.34
N ALA A 23 0.97 2.70 -1.46
CA ALA A 23 -0.43 2.37 -1.65
C ALA A 23 -1.03 3.16 -2.81
N PHE A 24 -0.87 4.49 -2.82
CA PHE A 24 -1.32 5.32 -3.93
C PHE A 24 -0.62 4.96 -5.24
N HIS A 25 0.68 4.74 -5.24
CA HIS A 25 1.42 4.31 -6.43
C HIS A 25 0.88 2.99 -7.00
N THR A 26 0.52 2.05 -6.12
CA THR A 26 -0.07 0.76 -6.51
C THR A 26 -1.48 0.95 -7.07
N LEU A 27 -2.31 1.79 -6.44
CA LEU A 27 -3.66 2.12 -6.93
C LEU A 27 -3.63 2.81 -8.30
N PHE A 28 -2.72 3.79 -8.49
CA PHE A 28 -2.57 4.47 -9.76
C PHE A 28 -2.06 3.53 -10.86
N ARG A 29 -1.17 2.59 -10.53
CA ARG A 29 -0.74 1.55 -11.47
C ARG A 29 -1.86 0.58 -11.84
N LEU A 30 -2.64 0.12 -10.87
CA LEU A 30 -3.80 -0.72 -11.13
C LEU A 30 -4.80 -0.01 -12.05
N ARG A 31 -5.04 1.29 -11.81
CA ARG A 31 -5.84 2.13 -12.70
C ARG A 31 -5.25 2.22 -14.11
N ALA A 32 -3.95 2.47 -14.23
CA ALA A 32 -3.27 2.55 -15.52
C ALA A 32 -3.36 1.21 -16.29
N MET A 33 -3.17 0.08 -15.61
CA MET A 33 -3.32 -1.26 -16.18
C MET A 33 -4.76 -1.54 -16.62
N ALA A 34 -5.75 -1.12 -15.83
CA ALA A 34 -7.16 -1.28 -16.17
C ALA A 34 -7.58 -0.39 -17.35
N ALA A 35 -7.07 0.84 -17.43
CA ALA A 35 -7.32 1.76 -18.55
C ALA A 35 -6.69 1.25 -19.85
N ALA A 36 -5.43 0.78 -19.79
CA ALA A 36 -4.73 0.21 -20.95
C ALA A 36 -5.43 -1.04 -21.50
N ARG A 37 -6.05 -1.87 -20.65
CA ARG A 37 -6.76 -3.08 -21.07
C ARG A 37 -8.21 -2.87 -21.50
N SER A 38 -8.93 -1.96 -20.86
CA SER A 38 -10.36 -1.75 -21.15
C SER A 38 -10.62 -0.74 -22.27
N GLY A 39 -9.62 0.09 -22.62
CA GLY A 39 -9.80 1.23 -23.53
C GLY A 39 -10.76 2.31 -23.00
N ARG A 40 -11.23 2.18 -21.75
CA ARG A 40 -12.19 3.08 -21.11
C ARG A 40 -11.49 3.81 -19.97
N VAL A 41 -11.79 5.10 -19.82
CA VAL A 41 -11.23 5.97 -18.77
C VAL A 41 -11.69 5.54 -17.37
N PHE A 42 -12.85 4.88 -17.28
CA PHE A 42 -13.43 4.37 -16.04
C PHE A 42 -14.02 2.97 -16.25
N PRO A 43 -13.19 1.92 -16.25
CA PRO A 43 -13.71 0.56 -16.21
C PRO A 43 -14.43 0.35 -14.88
N GLY A 44 -15.66 -0.17 -14.90
CA GLY A 44 -16.47 -0.35 -13.70
C GLY A 44 -15.80 -1.19 -12.61
N PRO A 45 -16.31 -1.19 -11.36
CA PRO A 45 -15.66 -1.82 -10.20
C PRO A 45 -15.30 -3.30 -10.41
N ALA A 46 -16.09 -4.06 -11.18
CA ALA A 46 -15.78 -5.44 -11.53
C ALA A 46 -14.48 -5.62 -12.32
N HIS A 47 -14.18 -4.68 -13.24
CA HIS A 47 -12.92 -4.68 -14.00
C HIS A 47 -11.71 -4.27 -13.15
N MET A 48 -11.94 -3.51 -12.09
CA MET A 48 -10.90 -3.19 -11.11
C MET A 48 -10.52 -4.44 -10.31
N LEU A 49 -11.50 -5.24 -9.88
CA LEU A 49 -11.24 -6.51 -9.17
C LEU A 49 -10.49 -7.52 -10.04
N THR A 50 -10.86 -7.68 -11.31
CA THR A 50 -10.11 -8.58 -12.21
C THR A 50 -8.69 -8.09 -12.44
N SER A 51 -8.48 -6.77 -12.59
CA SER A 51 -7.13 -6.18 -12.69
C SER A 51 -6.30 -6.38 -11.43
N VAL A 52 -6.92 -6.34 -10.24
CA VAL A 52 -6.26 -6.65 -8.96
C VAL A 52 -5.89 -8.13 -8.88
N SER A 53 -6.80 -9.03 -9.25
CA SER A 53 -6.53 -10.47 -9.29
C SER A 53 -5.36 -10.80 -10.22
N ASP A 54 -5.31 -10.15 -11.39
CA ASP A 54 -4.21 -10.32 -12.34
C ASP A 54 -2.89 -9.76 -11.80
N TRP A 55 -2.93 -8.60 -11.15
CA TRP A 55 -1.75 -8.00 -10.50
C TRP A 55 -1.21 -8.86 -9.35
N ILE A 56 -2.09 -9.53 -8.60
CA ILE A 56 -1.68 -10.48 -7.55
C ILE A 56 -0.96 -11.69 -8.15
N ARG A 57 -1.38 -12.14 -9.34
CA ARG A 57 -0.80 -13.29 -10.04
C ARG A 57 0.43 -12.95 -10.86
N ASP A 58 0.68 -11.67 -11.15
CA ASP A 58 1.84 -11.23 -11.91
C ASP A 58 3.15 -11.40 -11.09
N PRO A 59 4.10 -12.25 -11.55
CA PRO A 59 5.37 -12.44 -10.89
C PRO A 59 6.32 -11.23 -11.05
N ALA A 60 6.17 -10.41 -12.11
CA ALA A 60 6.98 -9.20 -12.30
C ALA A 60 6.73 -8.16 -11.20
N GLU A 61 5.56 -8.23 -10.56
CA GLU A 61 5.14 -7.34 -9.48
C GLU A 61 5.29 -7.90 -8.08
N ALA A 62 5.85 -9.11 -7.95
CA ALA A 62 6.02 -9.78 -6.68
C ALA A 62 6.90 -8.98 -5.71
N GLU A 63 7.93 -8.29 -6.20
CA GLU A 63 8.83 -7.49 -5.36
C GLU A 63 8.13 -6.24 -4.78
N ARG A 64 7.43 -5.47 -5.62
CA ARG A 64 6.66 -4.30 -5.15
C ARG A 64 5.51 -4.71 -4.24
N ARG A 65 4.86 -5.84 -4.52
CA ARG A 65 3.84 -6.42 -3.63
C ARG A 65 4.44 -6.82 -2.28
N ARG A 66 5.63 -7.44 -2.26
CA ARG A 66 6.34 -7.79 -1.02
C ARG A 66 6.71 -6.55 -0.21
N LEU A 67 7.23 -5.50 -0.84
CA LEU A 67 7.50 -4.22 -0.18
C LEU A 67 6.24 -3.60 0.45
N LEU A 68 5.09 -3.72 -0.22
CA LEU A 68 3.84 -3.19 0.28
C LEU A 68 3.31 -4.01 1.46
N VAL A 69 3.34 -5.33 1.36
CA VAL A 69 2.97 -6.24 2.45
C VAL A 69 3.90 -6.08 3.65
N SER A 70 5.22 -5.99 3.44
CA SER A 70 6.18 -5.82 4.53
C SER A 70 6.00 -4.47 5.23
N THR A 71 5.79 -3.39 4.49
CA THR A 71 5.53 -2.06 5.07
C THR A 71 4.20 -2.05 5.85
N THR A 72 3.17 -2.72 5.33
CA THR A 72 1.89 -2.89 6.03
C THR A 72 2.06 -3.67 7.34
N ALA A 73 2.82 -4.77 7.30
CA ALA A 73 3.08 -5.58 8.49
C ALA A 73 3.86 -4.80 9.57
N VAL A 74 4.87 -4.02 9.16
CA VAL A 74 5.61 -3.14 10.06
C VAL A 74 4.69 -2.10 10.70
N LEU A 75 3.82 -1.45 9.92
CA LEU A 75 2.87 -0.48 10.44
C LEU A 75 1.86 -1.10 11.41
N LEU A 76 1.34 -2.28 11.11
CA LEU A 76 0.44 -3.00 12.02
C LEU A 76 1.16 -3.36 13.32
N GLY A 77 2.41 -3.83 13.25
CA GLY A 77 3.24 -4.11 14.43
C GLY A 77 3.46 -2.86 15.28
N LEU A 78 3.88 -1.75 14.65
CA LEU A 78 4.07 -0.46 15.35
C LEU A 78 2.77 0.07 15.96
N SER A 79 1.64 -0.08 15.25
CA SER A 79 0.33 0.36 15.73
C SER A 79 -0.16 -0.49 16.91
N ALA A 80 0.08 -1.80 16.88
CA ALA A 80 -0.25 -2.70 17.99
C ALA A 80 0.59 -2.37 19.23
N VAL A 81 1.89 -2.10 19.06
CA VAL A 81 2.75 -1.66 20.17
C VAL A 81 2.24 -0.33 20.74
N SER A 82 1.95 0.65 19.88
CA SER A 82 1.40 1.94 20.30
C SER A 82 0.04 1.83 21.00
N ALA A 83 -0.77 0.83 20.68
CA ALA A 83 -2.07 0.63 21.30
C ALA A 83 -1.97 0.02 22.72
N ILE A 84 -0.84 -0.64 23.01
CA ILE A 84 -0.60 -1.35 24.28
C ILE A 84 0.27 -0.52 25.24
N THR A 85 1.08 0.41 24.73
CA THR A 85 1.86 1.39 25.52
C THR A 85 1.08 2.66 25.82
#